data_AF-A0A2A3MNS1-F1
#
_entry.id   AF-A0A2A3MNS1-F1
#
_cell.length_a   1.000
_cell.length_b   1.000
_cell.length_c   1.000
_cell.angle_alpha   90.00
_cell.angle_beta   90.00
_cell.angle_gamma   90.00
#
_symmetry.space_group_name_H-M   'P 1'
#
loop_
_entity.id
_entity.type
_entity.pdbx_description
1 polymer ?
#
loop_
_entity_poly.entity_id
_entity_poly.type
_entity_poly.pdbx_seq_one_letter_code
_entity_poly.pdbx_strand_id
1 'polypeptide(L)'
;MLGDRAVARGFDNKAGLFIVAETLRLIKEEGGLSDGVGVYAVGTVQEEIGSRGARTSAFGIGAQSGLAVDMEHAIDYPGVSKAQYGELDLGKGPSISRSANTNPVVFDLIRRAALEESIPYQVQATGGTTPTDANAMQINGSGMATGLLGVPLR
;
A
#
# COMPACT_ATOMS: atom_id res chain seq x y z
N MET A 1 22.04 5.73 -6.03
CA MET A 1 21.29 5.64 -7.30
C MET A 1 22.21 4.97 -8.32
N LEU A 2 21.73 3.93 -9.00
CA LEU A 2 22.37 3.30 -10.14
C LEU A 2 21.37 3.36 -11.31
N GLY A 3 21.57 4.32 -12.22
CA GLY A 3 20.55 4.63 -13.23
C GLY A 3 19.26 5.11 -12.58
N ASP A 4 18.15 4.49 -12.98
CA ASP A 4 16.79 4.68 -12.45
C ASP A 4 16.50 3.89 -11.17
N ARG A 5 17.50 3.20 -10.60
CA ARG A 5 17.34 2.35 -9.41
C ARG A 5 17.97 2.96 -8.17
N ALA A 6 17.29 2.83 -7.04
CA ALA A 6 17.82 3.17 -5.72
C ALA A 6 18.17 1.89 -4.94
N VAL A 7 19.21 1.97 -4.09
CA VAL A 7 19.61 0.88 -3.20
C VAL A 7 19.90 1.47 -1.83
N ALA A 8 19.24 0.95 -0.80
CA ALA A 8 19.42 1.37 0.58
C ALA A 8 19.02 0.24 1.54
N ARG A 9 19.50 0.28 2.78
CA ARG A 9 19.06 -0.65 3.83
C ARG A 9 17.72 -0.20 4.41
N GLY A 10 16.79 -1.15 4.51
CA GLY A 10 15.47 -0.94 5.11
C GLY A 10 14.55 -0.08 4.25
N PHE A 11 14.58 -0.24 2.92
CA PHE A 11 13.52 0.31 2.08
C PHE A 11 12.16 -0.21 2.52
N ASP A 12 12.11 -1.51 2.81
CA ASP A 12 11.05 -2.13 3.59
C ASP A 12 11.18 -1.75 5.09
N ASN A 13 10.27 -0.97 5.68
CA ASN A 13 9.23 -0.16 5.04
C ASN A 13 9.44 1.36 5.28
N LYS A 14 10.70 1.81 5.33
CA LYS A 14 11.01 3.26 5.44
C LYS A 14 10.55 4.05 4.22
N ALA A 15 10.53 3.43 3.04
CA ALA A 15 10.00 4.06 1.84
C ALA A 15 8.49 4.31 1.97
N GLY A 16 7.71 3.34 2.47
CA GLY A 16 6.28 3.52 2.71
C GLY A 16 6.01 4.61 3.75
N LEU A 17 6.80 4.65 4.83
CA LEU A 17 6.70 5.72 5.82
C LEU A 17 6.97 7.11 5.22
N PHE A 18 7.99 7.23 4.37
CA PHE A 18 8.30 8.46 3.66
C PHE A 18 7.15 8.88 2.73
N ILE A 19 6.60 7.93 1.95
CA ILE A 19 5.46 8.18 1.06
C ILE A 19 4.26 8.71 1.85
N VAL A 20 3.89 8.07 2.96
CA VAL A 20 2.77 8.52 3.80
C VAL A 20 3.00 9.91 4.39
N ALA A 21 4.23 10.20 4.84
CA ALA A 21 4.57 11.53 5.36
C ALA A 21 4.50 12.61 4.29
N GLU A 22 5.01 12.34 3.08
CA GLU A 22 4.94 13.26 1.95
C GLU A 22 3.50 13.46 1.47
N THR A 23 2.67 12.42 1.48
CA THR A 23 1.23 12.56 1.16
C THR A 23 0.55 13.55 2.11
N LEU A 24 0.82 13.50 3.42
CA LEU A 24 0.27 14.48 4.36
C LEU A 24 0.80 15.91 4.10
N ARG A 25 2.07 16.04 3.74
CA ARG A 25 2.67 17.33 3.38
C ARG A 25 1.99 17.92 2.13
N LEU A 26 1.81 17.11 1.09
CA LEU A 26 1.17 17.51 -0.17
C LEU A 26 -0.30 17.88 0.04
N ILE A 27 -1.08 17.06 0.77
CA ILE A 27 -2.47 17.39 1.14
C ILE A 27 -2.54 18.77 1.80
N LYS A 28 -1.62 19.08 2.71
CA LYS A 28 -1.58 20.38 3.38
C LYS A 28 -1.26 21.53 2.40
N GLU A 29 -0.32 21.32 1.49
CA GLU A 29 0.07 22.32 0.49
C GLU A 29 -1.02 22.58 -0.55
N GLU A 30 -1.83 21.57 -0.86
CA GLU A 30 -2.94 21.65 -1.82
C GLU A 30 -4.24 22.22 -1.22
N GLY A 31 -4.18 22.78 -0.02
CA GLY A 31 -5.32 23.45 0.63
C GLY A 31 -5.98 22.66 1.74
N GLY A 32 -5.45 21.49 2.09
CA GLY A 32 -5.91 20.68 3.22
C GLY A 32 -7.05 19.73 2.87
N LEU A 33 -7.74 19.27 3.91
CA LEU A 33 -8.85 18.32 3.79
C LEU A 33 -10.17 19.04 3.63
N SER A 34 -11.10 18.44 2.89
CA SER A 34 -12.50 18.88 2.85
C SER A 34 -13.15 18.76 4.24
N ASP A 35 -14.18 19.58 4.49
CA ASP A 35 -14.92 19.56 5.74
C ASP A 35 -15.49 18.16 6.05
N GLY A 36 -15.28 17.70 7.29
CA GLY A 36 -15.73 16.38 7.74
C GLY A 36 -14.85 15.21 7.32
N VAL A 37 -13.72 15.45 6.62
CA VAL A 37 -12.74 14.41 6.27
C VAL A 37 -11.59 14.41 7.26
N GLY A 38 -11.31 13.23 7.83
CA GLY A 38 -10.12 12.99 8.66
C GLY A 38 -9.16 12.03 7.97
N VAL A 39 -7.86 12.37 7.97
CA VAL A 39 -6.79 11.48 7.49
C VAL A 39 -5.80 11.26 8.62
N TYR A 40 -5.46 9.99 8.87
CA TYR A 40 -4.53 9.57 9.91
C TYR A 40 -3.37 8.82 9.27
N ALA A 41 -2.14 9.27 9.51
CA ALA A 41 -0.93 8.54 9.15
C ALA A 41 -0.41 7.73 10.34
N VAL A 42 -0.06 6.47 10.10
CA VAL A 42 0.43 5.57 11.14
C VAL A 42 1.70 4.89 10.65
N GLY A 43 2.80 5.10 11.37
CA GLY A 43 3.99 4.25 11.27
C GLY A 43 3.84 3.07 12.20
N THR A 44 3.49 1.91 11.66
CA THR A 44 3.25 0.70 12.46
C THR A 44 4.57 0.02 12.82
N VAL A 45 4.53 -0.79 13.87
CA VAL A 45 5.65 -1.63 14.30
C VAL A 45 5.21 -3.08 14.30
N GLN A 46 6.19 -3.99 14.22
CA GLN A 46 5.94 -5.43 14.32
C GLN A 46 4.99 -5.96 13.24
N GLU A 47 5.09 -5.43 12.02
CA GLU A 47 4.42 -5.96 10.81
C GLU A 47 4.83 -7.42 10.58
N GLU A 48 6.13 -7.64 10.48
CA GLU A 48 6.80 -8.92 10.20
C GLU A 48 6.53 -10.05 11.22
N ILE A 49 5.96 -9.70 12.38
CA ILE A 49 5.61 -10.66 13.44
C ILE A 49 4.11 -10.63 13.78
N GLY A 50 3.29 -10.18 12.83
CA GLY A 50 1.83 -10.32 12.84
C GLY A 50 1.04 -9.01 12.84
N SER A 51 1.59 -7.92 12.28
CA SER A 51 0.90 -6.64 12.09
C SER A 51 0.35 -6.05 13.39
N ARG A 52 1.11 -6.19 14.48
CA ARG A 52 0.60 -5.87 15.83
C ARG A 52 0.34 -4.38 16.02
N GLY A 53 1.21 -3.52 15.47
CA GLY A 53 1.00 -2.08 15.46
C GLY A 53 -0.30 -1.73 14.75
N ALA A 54 -0.50 -2.22 13.52
CA ALA A 54 -1.71 -1.98 12.76
C ALA A 54 -2.98 -2.42 13.51
N ARG A 55 -2.98 -3.59 14.17
CA ARG A 55 -4.15 -4.03 14.96
C ARG A 55 -4.56 -3.02 16.03
N THR A 56 -3.60 -2.50 16.79
CA THR A 56 -3.89 -1.56 17.87
C THR A 56 -4.28 -0.19 17.34
N SER A 57 -3.57 0.32 16.33
CA SER A 57 -3.84 1.62 15.72
C SER A 57 -5.17 1.65 15.00
N ALA A 58 -5.46 0.61 14.21
CA ALA A 58 -6.74 0.43 13.53
C ALA A 58 -7.93 0.50 14.51
N PHE A 59 -7.81 -0.23 15.63
CA PHE A 59 -8.88 -0.27 16.64
C PHE A 59 -9.09 1.09 17.31
N GLY A 60 -8.01 1.77 17.66
CA GLY A 60 -8.08 3.08 18.32
C GLY A 60 -8.59 4.20 17.41
N ILE A 61 -8.24 4.15 16.13
CA ILE A 61 -8.64 5.18 15.15
C ILE A 61 -10.08 4.93 14.66
N GLY A 62 -10.45 3.67 14.38
CA GLY A 62 -11.80 3.32 13.94
C GLY A 62 -12.23 3.99 12.63
N ALA A 63 -11.32 4.11 11.65
CA ALA A 63 -11.60 4.76 10.36
C ALA A 63 -12.57 3.94 9.48
N GLN A 64 -13.27 4.59 8.55
CA GLN A 64 -14.14 3.87 7.60
C GLN A 64 -13.34 3.11 6.52
N SER A 65 -12.18 3.63 6.15
CA SER A 65 -11.30 3.05 5.15
C SER A 65 -9.84 3.15 5.56
N GLY A 66 -9.01 2.26 5.01
CA GLY A 66 -7.58 2.22 5.27
C GLY A 66 -6.80 1.89 4.00
N LEU A 67 -5.62 2.50 3.85
CA LEU A 67 -4.71 2.23 2.74
C LEU A 67 -3.36 1.83 3.32
N ALA A 68 -2.99 0.56 3.14
CA ALA A 68 -1.64 0.11 3.45
C ALA A 68 -0.71 0.55 2.31
N VAL A 69 0.45 1.10 2.66
CA VAL A 69 1.54 1.39 1.73
C VAL A 69 2.70 0.51 2.13
N ASP A 70 3.01 -0.46 1.30
CA ASP A 70 4.00 -1.48 1.60
C ASP A 70 4.93 -1.72 0.42
N MET A 71 5.98 -2.47 0.66
CA MET A 71 6.87 -2.89 -0.40
C MET A 71 6.41 -4.24 -0.98
N GLU A 72 6.58 -4.42 -2.29
CA GLU A 72 6.28 -5.69 -2.94
C GLU A 72 7.47 -6.21 -3.75
N HIS A 73 7.56 -7.53 -3.86
CA HIS A 73 8.70 -8.19 -4.49
C HIS A 73 8.57 -8.16 -6.00
N ALA A 74 9.44 -7.41 -6.68
CA ALA A 74 9.49 -7.40 -8.13
C ALA A 74 9.94 -8.75 -8.68
N ILE A 75 9.31 -9.21 -9.76
CA ILE A 75 9.51 -10.52 -10.38
C ILE A 75 10.09 -10.43 -11.80
N ASP A 76 10.72 -9.32 -12.15
CA ASP A 76 11.37 -9.09 -13.45
C ASP A 76 12.78 -9.72 -13.53
N TYR A 77 13.08 -10.75 -12.71
CA TYR A 77 14.38 -11.43 -12.70
C TYR A 77 14.32 -12.83 -13.36
N PRO A 78 15.42 -13.29 -13.99
CA PRO A 78 15.42 -14.59 -14.66
C PRO A 78 15.07 -15.76 -13.73
N GLY A 79 14.20 -16.66 -14.21
CA GLY A 79 13.88 -17.92 -13.53
C GLY A 79 12.66 -17.89 -12.60
N VAL A 80 12.05 -16.73 -12.35
CA VAL A 80 10.80 -16.65 -11.57
C VAL A 80 9.58 -17.02 -12.41
N SER A 81 8.65 -17.77 -11.81
CA SER A 81 7.41 -18.18 -12.46
C SER A 81 6.36 -17.07 -12.40
N LYS A 82 6.16 -16.35 -13.49
CA LYS A 82 5.05 -15.39 -13.62
C LYS A 82 3.68 -16.04 -13.44
N ALA A 83 3.53 -17.30 -13.87
CA ALA A 83 2.30 -18.06 -13.66
C ALA A 83 1.98 -18.28 -12.17
N GLN A 84 3.00 -18.33 -11.31
CA GLN A 84 2.84 -18.49 -9.87
C GLN A 84 2.70 -17.17 -9.13
N TYR A 85 3.46 -16.14 -9.54
CA TYR A 85 3.63 -14.91 -8.76
C TYR A 85 2.97 -13.66 -9.39
N GLY A 86 2.36 -13.77 -10.56
CA GLY A 86 1.71 -12.65 -11.25
C GLY A 86 2.68 -11.86 -12.12
N GLU A 87 2.51 -10.54 -12.17
CA GLU A 87 3.40 -9.60 -12.85
C GLU A 87 3.61 -8.34 -12.01
N LEU A 88 4.88 -8.08 -11.65
CA LEU A 88 5.29 -6.88 -10.93
C LEU A 88 6.73 -6.56 -11.30
N ASP A 89 6.93 -5.54 -12.12
CA ASP A 89 8.25 -5.17 -12.60
C ASP A 89 8.71 -3.84 -11.99
N LEU A 90 10.02 -3.74 -11.70
CA LEU A 90 10.65 -2.46 -11.34
C LEU A 90 10.45 -1.42 -12.45
N GLY A 91 10.14 -0.19 -12.08
CA GLY A 91 10.02 0.95 -13.01
C GLY A 91 8.70 1.03 -13.79
N LYS A 92 7.77 0.09 -13.62
CA LYS A 92 6.43 0.13 -14.26
C LYS A 92 5.32 0.74 -13.39
N GLY A 93 5.69 1.42 -12.31
CA GLY A 93 4.78 2.04 -11.36
C GLY A 93 4.41 1.14 -10.17
N PRO A 94 3.72 1.69 -9.15
CA PRO A 94 3.30 0.93 -7.98
C PRO A 94 2.27 -0.15 -8.35
N SER A 95 2.18 -1.18 -7.53
CA SER A 95 1.07 -2.14 -7.61
C SER A 95 -0.14 -1.64 -6.83
N ILE A 96 -1.31 -2.00 -7.34
CA ILE A 96 -2.58 -1.94 -6.64
C ILE A 96 -3.00 -3.38 -6.41
N SER A 97 -3.09 -3.80 -5.15
CA SER A 97 -3.48 -5.16 -4.80
C SER A 97 -4.93 -5.43 -5.19
N ARG A 98 -5.19 -6.62 -5.75
CA ARG A 98 -6.52 -7.21 -5.88
C ARG A 98 -6.52 -8.56 -5.18
N SER A 99 -6.93 -8.57 -3.91
CA SER A 99 -6.86 -9.75 -3.04
C SER A 99 -8.09 -9.90 -2.16
N ALA A 100 -8.14 -10.95 -1.34
CA ALA A 100 -9.18 -11.15 -0.34
C ALA A 100 -9.24 -10.03 0.72
N ASN A 101 -8.12 -9.32 0.92
CA ASN A 101 -8.03 -8.20 1.86
C ASN A 101 -8.32 -6.84 1.20
N THR A 102 -8.62 -6.79 -0.09
CA THR A 102 -8.87 -5.53 -0.80
C THR A 102 -10.35 -5.31 -1.06
N ASN A 103 -10.88 -4.21 -0.55
CA ASN A 103 -12.24 -3.78 -0.85
C ASN A 103 -12.33 -3.32 -2.34
N PRO A 104 -13.33 -3.80 -3.10
CA PRO A 104 -13.44 -3.48 -4.53
C PRO A 104 -13.66 -2.00 -4.82
N VAL A 105 -14.37 -1.27 -3.93
CA VAL A 105 -14.58 0.18 -4.09
C VAL A 105 -13.28 0.94 -3.86
N VAL A 106 -12.49 0.54 -2.85
CA VAL A 106 -11.18 1.16 -2.58
C VAL A 106 -10.20 0.89 -3.73
N PHE A 107 -10.19 -0.33 -4.27
CA PHE A 107 -9.42 -0.65 -5.48
C PHE A 107 -9.76 0.28 -6.64
N ASP A 108 -11.05 0.47 -6.94
CA ASP A 108 -11.49 1.30 -8.05
C ASP A 108 -11.23 2.80 -7.81
N LEU A 109 -11.26 3.27 -6.55
CA LEU A 109 -10.86 4.62 -6.18
C LEU A 109 -9.38 4.88 -6.51
N ILE A 110 -8.48 4.00 -6.06
CA ILE A 110 -7.04 4.12 -6.32
C ILE A 110 -6.77 4.05 -7.81
N ARG A 111 -7.39 3.09 -8.51
CA ARG A 111 -7.24 2.91 -9.95
C ARG A 111 -7.68 4.15 -10.73
N ARG A 112 -8.82 4.75 -10.35
CA ARG A 112 -9.31 5.99 -10.98
C ARG A 112 -8.38 7.16 -10.73
N ALA A 113 -7.91 7.35 -9.50
CA ALA A 113 -6.94 8.40 -9.18
C ALA A 113 -5.66 8.26 -10.02
N ALA A 114 -5.13 7.03 -10.16
CA ALA A 114 -3.97 6.79 -11.01
C ALA A 114 -4.23 7.11 -12.49
N LEU A 115 -5.42 6.77 -13.01
CA LEU A 115 -5.81 7.09 -14.39
C LEU A 115 -5.99 8.59 -14.62
N GLU A 116 -6.65 9.29 -13.70
CA GLU A 116 -6.89 10.73 -13.75
C GLU A 116 -5.56 11.51 -13.75
N GLU A 117 -4.59 11.07 -12.93
CA GLU A 117 -3.27 11.67 -12.83
C GLU A 117 -2.24 11.11 -13.84
N SER A 118 -2.67 10.22 -14.75
CA SER A 118 -1.77 9.55 -15.72
C SER A 118 -0.56 8.84 -15.08
N ILE A 119 -0.73 8.33 -13.86
CA ILE A 119 0.27 7.56 -13.13
C ILE A 119 0.24 6.11 -13.60
N PRO A 120 1.34 5.56 -14.16
CA PRO A 120 1.39 4.14 -14.50
C PRO A 120 1.28 3.30 -13.22
N TYR A 121 0.51 2.21 -13.30
CA TYR A 121 0.33 1.29 -12.18
C TYR A 121 0.24 -0.15 -12.69
N GLN A 122 0.47 -1.10 -11.79
CA GLN A 122 0.37 -2.54 -12.02
C GLN A 122 -0.74 -3.11 -11.14
N VAL A 123 -1.42 -4.18 -11.57
CA VAL A 123 -2.41 -4.86 -10.72
C VAL A 123 -1.80 -6.15 -10.21
N GLN A 124 -1.61 -6.24 -8.89
CA GLN A 124 -1.10 -7.46 -8.27
C GLN A 124 -2.27 -8.27 -7.70
N ALA A 125 -2.60 -9.37 -8.36
CA ALA A 125 -3.66 -10.26 -7.92
C ALA A 125 -3.10 -11.39 -7.05
N THR A 126 -3.68 -11.60 -5.86
CA THR A 126 -3.32 -12.72 -4.98
C THR A 126 -4.54 -13.56 -4.65
N GLY A 127 -4.39 -14.88 -4.70
CA GLY A 127 -5.49 -15.83 -4.48
C GLY A 127 -5.91 -16.02 -3.02
N GLY A 128 -5.26 -15.32 -2.08
CA GLY A 128 -5.46 -15.50 -0.65
C GLY A 128 -5.28 -14.19 0.13
N THR A 129 -5.09 -14.32 1.44
CA THR A 129 -4.75 -13.18 2.29
C THR A 129 -3.30 -12.76 2.08
N THR A 130 -3.02 -11.47 2.22
CA THR A 130 -1.66 -10.95 2.28
C THR A 130 -1.29 -10.71 3.74
N PRO A 131 -0.07 -11.04 4.19
CA PRO A 131 0.33 -10.87 5.59
C PRO A 131 0.60 -9.40 5.98
N THR A 132 0.04 -8.43 5.25
CA THR A 132 0.30 -7.00 5.41
C THR A 132 -0.62 -6.35 6.45
N ASP A 133 -0.32 -5.10 6.80
CA ASP A 133 -1.20 -4.26 7.62
C ASP A 133 -2.62 -4.12 7.05
N ALA A 134 -2.82 -4.26 5.73
CA ALA A 134 -4.17 -4.25 5.13
C ALA A 134 -5.06 -5.38 5.67
N ASN A 135 -4.49 -6.56 5.91
CA ASN A 135 -5.22 -7.67 6.49
C ASN A 135 -5.62 -7.38 7.94
N ALA A 136 -4.69 -6.87 8.75
CA ALA A 136 -4.97 -6.48 10.13
C ALA A 136 -6.02 -5.37 10.23
N MET A 137 -5.99 -4.42 9.30
CA MET A 137 -6.98 -3.35 9.18
C MET A 137 -8.37 -3.89 8.81
N GLN A 138 -8.46 -4.78 7.81
CA GLN A 138 -9.74 -5.26 7.28
C GLN A 138 -10.59 -5.95 8.34
N ILE A 139 -9.98 -6.78 9.19
CA ILE A 139 -10.68 -7.62 10.18
C ILE A 139 -10.76 -6.98 11.56
N ASN A 140 -10.35 -5.71 11.70
CA ASN A 140 -10.35 -5.03 12.99
C ASN A 140 -11.72 -4.45 13.33
N GLY A 141 -12.21 -4.65 14.56
CA GLY A 141 -13.45 -4.03 15.04
C GLY A 141 -14.65 -4.37 14.16
N SER A 142 -15.35 -3.35 13.66
CA SER A 142 -16.46 -3.49 12.69
C SER A 142 -16.00 -3.72 11.24
N GLY A 143 -14.70 -3.83 11.03
CA GLY A 143 -14.05 -3.91 9.72
C GLY A 143 -13.82 -2.53 9.10
N MET A 144 -12.79 -2.45 8.26
CA MET A 144 -12.45 -1.27 7.48
C MET A 144 -12.41 -1.61 5.98
N ALA A 145 -12.84 -0.68 5.13
CA ALA A 145 -12.67 -0.83 3.69
C ALA A 145 -11.19 -0.59 3.33
N THR A 146 -10.47 -1.67 3.02
CA THR A 146 -9.01 -1.62 2.88
C THR A 146 -8.53 -1.66 1.43
N GLY A 147 -7.44 -0.94 1.17
CA GLY A 147 -6.62 -1.07 -0.04
C GLY A 147 -5.15 -1.31 0.33
N LEU A 148 -4.36 -1.76 -0.65
CA LEU A 148 -2.92 -1.93 -0.53
C LEU A 148 -2.25 -1.41 -1.80
N LEU A 149 -1.32 -0.47 -1.61
CA LEU A 149 -0.37 0.00 -2.60
C LEU A 149 0.99 -0.63 -2.33
N GLY A 150 1.54 -1.31 -3.33
CA GLY A 150 2.87 -1.89 -3.27
C GLY A 150 3.89 -1.09 -4.06
N VAL A 151 5.07 -0.85 -3.50
CA VAL A 151 6.21 -0.30 -4.23
C VAL A 151 7.13 -1.46 -4.61
N PRO A 152 7.38 -1.71 -5.92
CA PRO A 152 8.26 -2.78 -6.35
C PRO A 152 9.69 -2.60 -5.81
N LEU A 153 10.22 -3.62 -5.13
CA LEU A 153 11.62 -3.69 -4.67
C LEU A 153 12.27 -5.04 -4.96
N ARG A 154 13.59 -5.10 -4.79
CA ARG A 154 14.43 -6.30 -4.91
C ARG A 154 15.57 -6.29 -3.89
#